data_AF-A0A317SR75-F1
#
_entry.id   AF-A0A317SR75-F1
#
_cell.length_a   1.000
_cell.length_b   1.000
_cell.length_c   1.000
_cell.angle_alpha   90.00
_cell.angle_beta   90.00
_cell.angle_gamma   90.00
#
_symmetry.space_group_name_H-M   'P 1'
#
loop_
_entity.id
_entity.type
_entity.pdbx_description
1 polymer ?
#
loop_
_entity_poly.entity_id
_entity_poly.type
_entity_poly.pdbx_seq_one_letter_code
_entity_poly.pdbx_strand_id
1 'polypeptide(L)'
;MATIPIAGAPNEAELPARAVGPDEEGQFPIPIAGIEEEFYEDGDEDEDEDEDEDEDEEEDEEDEDEEDEEDEEDNEDVSSVFDEWLAQSTDPVVFGPEEDAVTAEEGRNLRALLRRVGEARFIEETLHAGAFTAKKLLTAFDVRPPFFLDGSPDMAYLPLLSIAITRDLRARQKLTQYNTLDDVVKLLKESSNIIVLTGAGISTSLGIPDFRSKGSGLYSRLEGLGLSDPQEVFDLDVFREDPTIFYSIAGRILPTVDQISPTHAFIELLQRKDKLLTQYTQNIDNLEIKAGINPEKLIQCHGSFASASCVQCGHKVPGETIFPDMIKGVVPKCEACLKHGKKRKRGRGNGERTPGDYRRKRYDESSDDECGDDIPQAGVMKPDIVFFGEQLPATFNKRLVDHDRALCDLFICIGTSLKVAPVSEIIGILPPHIPQIYISKTPVTHVNFDIELIGSCDDVVAELSRRAEWELKHDMIPEGQEKVAKIRLEEGSASRWIFGEGEKGEEGEGEGESE
;
A
#
# COMPACT_ATOMS: atom_id res chain seq x y z
N MET A 1 -74.05 -3.82 40.14
CA MET A 1 -75.08 -2.82 39.77
C MET A 1 -74.78 -2.35 38.36
N ALA A 2 -75.80 -2.39 37.50
CA ALA A 2 -75.79 -1.98 36.09
C ALA A 2 -75.43 -0.48 35.93
N THR A 3 -74.95 0.06 34.81
CA THR A 3 -75.50 0.02 33.43
C THR A 3 -74.48 0.54 32.39
N ILE A 4 -74.55 -0.03 31.18
CA ILE A 4 -73.96 0.44 29.89
C ILE A 4 -74.94 1.43 29.19
N PRO A 5 -74.61 2.14 28.08
CA PRO A 5 -74.51 1.56 26.70
C PRO A 5 -73.27 2.06 25.88
N ILE A 6 -72.52 1.24 25.11
CA ILE A 6 -72.75 0.67 23.75
C ILE A 6 -72.86 1.79 22.69
N ALA A 7 -72.28 1.81 21.48
CA ALA A 7 -71.17 1.17 20.75
C ALA A 7 -71.23 1.76 19.31
N GLY A 8 -70.16 1.64 18.51
CA GLY A 8 -70.22 1.91 17.07
C GLY A 8 -68.90 1.66 16.34
N ALA A 9 -68.75 0.47 15.78
CA ALA A 9 -67.75 0.04 14.80
C ALA A 9 -68.50 -0.85 13.77
N PRO A 10 -67.90 -1.41 12.70
CA PRO A 10 -66.67 -1.10 11.94
C PRO A 10 -66.93 -1.09 10.39
N ASN A 11 -65.92 -0.90 9.53
CA ASN A 11 -65.60 -1.89 8.47
C ASN A 11 -64.34 -1.58 7.65
N GLU A 12 -63.66 -2.67 7.32
CA GLU A 12 -62.43 -2.88 6.56
C GLU A 12 -62.66 -2.87 5.04
N ALA A 13 -61.57 -2.69 4.25
CA ALA A 13 -61.10 -3.61 3.20
C ALA A 13 -60.42 -2.92 1.99
N GLU A 14 -59.44 -3.65 1.44
CA GLU A 14 -58.35 -3.29 0.51
C GLU A 14 -58.69 -3.23 -1.00
N LEU A 15 -57.87 -2.45 -1.76
CA LEU A 15 -57.30 -2.65 -3.14
C LEU A 15 -58.28 -2.94 -4.34
N PRO A 16 -57.88 -2.88 -5.66
CA PRO A 16 -56.54 -2.90 -6.29
C PRO A 16 -56.31 -1.98 -7.54
N ALA A 17 -55.16 -2.18 -8.19
CA ALA A 17 -54.57 -1.50 -9.37
C ALA A 17 -55.17 -1.82 -10.76
N ARG A 18 -54.94 -0.94 -11.77
CA ARG A 18 -54.26 -1.22 -13.08
C ARG A 18 -54.37 -0.12 -14.17
N ALA A 19 -53.20 0.23 -14.72
CA ALA A 19 -52.77 0.50 -16.12
C ALA A 19 -53.71 1.03 -17.24
N VAL A 20 -53.20 1.95 -18.07
CA VAL A 20 -52.85 1.84 -19.54
C VAL A 20 -52.60 3.27 -20.13
N GLY A 21 -51.55 3.44 -20.97
CA GLY A 21 -51.15 4.70 -21.68
C GLY A 21 -51.98 5.00 -22.95
N PRO A 22 -51.43 5.56 -24.05
CA PRO A 22 -50.19 6.33 -24.31
C PRO A 22 -50.49 7.71 -24.98
N ASP A 23 -49.46 8.39 -25.52
CA ASP A 23 -49.51 9.27 -26.72
C ASP A 23 -49.07 10.76 -26.56
N GLU A 24 -47.97 11.04 -27.30
CA GLU A 24 -47.71 12.18 -28.19
C GLU A 24 -47.13 13.53 -27.72
N GLU A 25 -46.35 14.05 -28.66
CA GLU A 25 -45.34 15.11 -28.69
C GLU A 25 -45.91 16.53 -28.54
N GLY A 26 -45.06 17.50 -28.17
CA GLY A 26 -45.32 18.90 -28.53
C GLY A 26 -44.74 19.96 -27.60
N GLN A 27 -43.66 20.60 -28.08
CA GLN A 27 -43.47 22.06 -28.11
C GLN A 27 -43.64 22.91 -26.83
N PHE A 28 -42.51 23.52 -26.43
CA PHE A 28 -42.33 24.87 -25.85
C PHE A 28 -43.26 25.96 -26.49
N PRO A 29 -43.38 27.22 -25.98
CA PRO A 29 -43.09 27.81 -24.64
C PRO A 29 -44.15 28.86 -24.15
N ILE A 30 -43.81 29.58 -23.05
CA ILE A 30 -44.29 30.91 -22.52
C ILE A 30 -45.76 30.99 -21.98
N PRO A 31 -46.19 31.99 -21.14
CA PRO A 31 -45.53 33.25 -20.71
C PRO A 31 -45.72 33.80 -19.26
N ILE A 32 -44.72 34.63 -18.87
CA ILE A 32 -44.76 36.03 -18.36
C ILE A 32 -45.42 36.37 -17.01
N ALA A 33 -44.62 36.94 -16.11
CA ALA A 33 -44.69 38.34 -15.62
C ALA A 33 -43.73 38.46 -14.40
N GLY A 34 -42.58 39.13 -14.46
CA GLY A 34 -42.37 40.58 -14.65
C GLY A 34 -41.54 41.05 -13.43
N ILE A 35 -40.53 41.93 -13.49
CA ILE A 35 -40.24 43.06 -14.38
C ILE A 35 -38.75 43.47 -14.12
N GLU A 36 -38.00 43.63 -15.23
CA GLU A 36 -37.01 44.69 -15.62
C GLU A 36 -35.87 45.06 -14.63
N GLU A 37 -34.56 45.00 -14.91
CA GLU A 37 -33.70 45.16 -16.12
C GLU A 37 -33.87 46.46 -16.92
N GLU A 38 -32.83 47.31 -16.93
CA GLU A 38 -32.38 48.15 -18.06
C GLU A 38 -30.93 48.61 -17.76
N PHE A 39 -29.99 48.76 -18.70
CA PHE A 39 -29.69 48.25 -20.04
C PHE A 39 -28.36 48.96 -20.42
N TYR A 40 -27.57 48.44 -21.37
CA TYR A 40 -27.02 49.14 -22.55
C TYR A 40 -25.89 48.33 -23.21
N GLU A 41 -26.09 48.02 -24.49
CA GLU A 41 -25.15 47.40 -25.44
C GLU A 41 -24.38 48.45 -26.26
N ASP A 42 -23.17 48.04 -26.68
CA ASP A 42 -22.38 48.28 -27.89
C ASP A 42 -22.50 49.57 -28.74
N GLY A 43 -21.33 50.10 -29.10
CA GLY A 43 -21.07 50.96 -30.26
C GLY A 43 -19.57 51.09 -30.55
N ASP A 44 -19.18 50.75 -31.79
CA ASP A 44 -17.85 50.90 -32.40
C ASP A 44 -17.37 52.37 -32.43
N GLU A 45 -16.05 52.60 -32.32
CA GLU A 45 -15.27 53.55 -33.17
C GLU A 45 -13.75 53.47 -32.82
N ASP A 46 -12.92 53.41 -33.87
CA ASP A 46 -11.46 53.51 -33.85
C ASP A 46 -11.00 54.91 -33.40
N GLU A 47 -9.87 55.03 -32.67
CA GLU A 47 -8.79 56.01 -32.91
C GLU A 47 -7.66 55.86 -31.86
N ASP A 48 -6.42 55.91 -32.37
CA ASP A 48 -5.15 55.93 -31.65
C ASP A 48 -5.03 57.16 -30.73
N GLU A 49 -4.34 57.06 -29.59
CA GLU A 49 -3.29 58.01 -29.15
C GLU A 49 -2.68 57.57 -27.82
N ASP A 50 -1.34 57.48 -27.82
CA ASP A 50 -0.46 57.38 -26.65
C ASP A 50 -0.65 58.59 -25.72
N GLU A 51 -0.50 58.42 -24.41
CA GLU A 51 0.31 59.32 -23.56
C GLU A 51 0.38 58.78 -22.11
N ASP A 52 1.63 58.59 -21.67
CA ASP A 52 2.07 58.40 -20.30
C ASP A 52 1.66 59.62 -19.44
N GLU A 53 1.34 59.42 -18.16
CA GLU A 53 1.83 60.30 -17.08
C GLU A 53 1.58 59.68 -15.70
N ASP A 54 2.66 59.70 -14.93
CA ASP A 54 2.86 59.24 -13.56
C ASP A 54 1.95 59.97 -12.56
N GLU A 55 1.61 59.33 -11.43
CA GLU A 55 1.68 60.02 -10.14
C GLU A 55 1.73 59.02 -8.98
N ASP A 56 2.81 59.19 -8.22
CA ASP A 56 3.26 58.51 -7.02
C ASP A 56 2.25 58.56 -5.87
N GLU A 57 2.22 57.52 -5.02
CA GLU A 57 2.09 57.72 -3.58
C GLU A 57 2.73 56.53 -2.83
N GLU A 58 3.93 56.81 -2.32
CA GLU A 58 4.75 56.01 -1.42
C GLU A 58 4.09 55.93 -0.03
N GLU A 59 4.01 54.73 0.57
CA GLU A 59 4.06 54.58 2.02
C GLU A 59 5.09 53.50 2.36
N ASP A 60 6.21 53.98 2.92
CA ASP A 60 7.34 53.25 3.44
C ASP A 60 6.98 52.43 4.69
N GLU A 61 7.26 51.13 4.69
CA GLU A 61 7.69 50.40 5.88
C GLU A 61 8.89 49.51 5.50
N GLU A 62 10.09 50.08 5.69
CA GLU A 62 11.35 49.32 5.79
C GLU A 62 11.31 48.50 7.10
N ASP A 63 11.59 47.20 7.02
CA ASP A 63 12.46 46.54 7.99
C ASP A 63 13.12 45.32 7.30
N GLU A 64 14.44 45.32 7.42
CA GLU A 64 15.44 44.41 6.87
C GLU A 64 15.25 42.97 7.38
N ASP A 65 15.46 41.98 6.51
CA ASP A 65 16.08 40.69 6.84
C ASP A 65 16.47 39.99 5.51
N GLU A 66 17.65 40.33 4.99
CA GLU A 66 18.41 39.48 4.08
C GLU A 66 19.02 38.32 4.90
N GLU A 67 18.48 37.10 4.78
CA GLU A 67 19.18 35.88 5.18
C GLU A 67 19.08 34.81 4.08
N ASP A 68 20.16 34.70 3.31
CA ASP A 68 20.81 33.49 2.81
C ASP A 68 19.98 32.43 2.05
N GLU A 69 19.80 32.64 0.74
CA GLU A 69 19.61 31.57 -0.26
C GLU A 69 20.98 31.00 -0.71
N GLU A 70 21.72 30.36 0.18
CA GLU A 70 22.84 29.47 -0.19
C GLU A 70 22.75 28.19 0.68
N ASP A 71 22.83 27.01 0.04
CA ASP A 71 22.96 25.64 0.62
C ASP A 71 21.78 24.63 0.49
N GLU A 72 20.97 24.66 -0.58
CA GLU A 72 20.02 23.57 -0.88
C GLU A 72 20.63 22.36 -1.62
N GLU A 73 21.76 22.49 -2.32
CA GLU A 73 22.35 21.37 -3.09
C GLU A 73 23.08 20.32 -2.22
N ASP A 74 23.55 20.66 -1.02
CA ASP A 74 24.29 19.73 -0.14
C ASP A 74 23.37 18.91 0.81
N ASN A 75 22.08 19.24 0.92
CA ASN A 75 21.15 18.59 1.86
C ASN A 75 20.47 17.32 1.33
N GLU A 76 20.35 17.14 0.02
CA GLU A 76 19.70 15.96 -0.56
C GLU A 76 20.48 14.65 -0.30
N ASP A 77 21.82 14.72 -0.34
CA ASP A 77 22.70 13.57 -0.16
C ASP A 77 22.69 13.06 1.30
N VAL A 78 22.51 13.96 2.28
CA VAL A 78 22.46 13.59 3.71
C VAL A 78 21.08 13.06 4.11
N SER A 79 20.00 13.63 3.54
CA SER A 79 18.63 13.13 3.75
C SER A 79 18.50 11.67 3.29
N SER A 80 19.06 11.34 2.13
CA SER A 80 19.03 9.98 1.56
C SER A 80 19.63 8.92 2.49
N VAL A 81 20.77 9.22 3.13
CA VAL A 81 21.43 8.30 4.09
C VAL A 81 20.60 8.11 5.36
N PHE A 82 19.95 9.17 5.85
CA PHE A 82 19.08 9.09 7.03
C PHE A 82 17.76 8.37 6.72
N ASP A 83 17.18 8.59 5.54
CA ASP A 83 16.00 7.87 5.08
C ASP A 83 16.28 6.37 4.91
N GLU A 84 17.43 6.01 4.33
CA GLU A 84 17.86 4.62 4.23
C GLU A 84 18.07 3.99 5.63
N TRP A 85 18.68 4.72 6.56
CA TRP A 85 18.85 4.28 7.96
C TRP A 85 17.51 4.03 8.66
N LEU A 86 16.54 4.92 8.50
CA LEU A 86 15.19 4.78 9.06
C LEU A 86 14.40 3.65 8.38
N ALA A 87 14.61 3.40 7.10
CA ALA A 87 14.01 2.28 6.37
C ALA A 87 14.56 0.92 6.84
N GLN A 88 15.79 0.88 7.35
CA GLN A 88 16.37 -0.32 7.97
C GLN A 88 15.89 -0.53 9.42
N SER A 89 15.25 0.46 10.05
CA SER A 89 14.80 0.44 11.45
C SER A 89 13.35 -0.03 11.65
N THR A 90 12.80 -0.86 10.77
CA THR A 90 11.37 -1.27 10.80
C THR A 90 11.00 -2.23 11.94
N ASP A 91 11.99 -2.83 12.60
CA ASP A 91 11.78 -3.75 13.71
C ASP A 91 11.73 -2.98 15.05
N PRO A 92 10.98 -3.46 16.07
CA PRO A 92 10.92 -2.80 17.37
C PRO A 92 12.33 -2.70 17.97
N VAL A 93 12.81 -1.47 18.15
CA VAL A 93 14.13 -1.24 18.73
C VAL A 93 14.02 -1.43 20.24
N VAL A 94 14.53 -2.56 20.73
CA VAL A 94 14.67 -2.80 22.17
C VAL A 94 16.01 -2.21 22.60
N PHE A 95 15.95 -1.13 23.36
CA PHE A 95 17.12 -0.53 23.99
C PHE A 95 17.46 -1.28 25.29
N GLY A 96 18.73 -1.64 25.48
CA GLY A 96 19.19 -2.23 26.73
C GLY A 96 19.12 -1.23 27.90
N PRO A 97 19.03 -1.72 29.16
CA PRO A 97 18.94 -0.85 30.34
C PRO A 97 20.20 0.00 30.62
N GLU A 98 21.31 -0.28 29.93
CA GLU A 98 22.57 0.48 30.03
C GLU A 98 22.77 1.45 28.85
N GLU A 99 21.88 1.46 27.86
CA GLU A 99 21.91 2.40 26.73
C GLU A 99 21.32 3.76 27.15
N ASP A 100 21.88 4.87 26.66
CA ASP A 100 21.32 6.22 26.89
C ASP A 100 20.06 6.43 26.06
N ALA A 101 18.99 5.75 26.47
CA ALA A 101 17.68 5.75 25.83
C ALA A 101 16.60 6.18 26.83
N VAL A 102 15.48 6.69 26.31
CA VAL A 102 14.29 6.93 27.13
C VAL A 102 13.60 5.61 27.47
N THR A 103 12.88 5.56 28.58
CA THR A 103 12.03 4.42 28.89
C THR A 103 10.83 4.35 27.93
N ALA A 104 10.23 3.17 27.78
CA ALA A 104 9.03 3.01 26.94
C ALA A 104 7.84 3.89 27.38
N GLU A 105 7.74 4.19 28.68
CA GLU A 105 6.73 5.10 29.21
C GLU A 105 7.03 6.56 28.86
N GLU A 106 8.28 7.00 29.05
CA GLU A 106 8.73 8.33 28.66
C GLU A 106 8.59 8.56 27.15
N GLY A 107 8.98 7.57 26.32
CA GLY A 107 8.81 7.64 24.88
C GLY A 107 7.35 7.85 24.47
N ARG A 108 6.41 7.11 25.08
CA ARG A 108 4.96 7.34 24.86
C ARG A 108 4.53 8.75 25.26
N ASN A 109 5.01 9.24 26.40
CA ASN A 109 4.67 10.58 26.89
C ASN A 109 5.24 11.68 26.00
N LEU A 110 6.47 11.53 25.49
CA LEU A 110 7.11 12.46 24.57
C LEU A 110 6.38 12.50 23.22
N ARG A 111 6.03 11.35 22.64
CA ARG A 111 5.22 11.29 21.42
C ARG A 111 3.83 11.90 21.61
N ALA A 112 3.22 11.69 22.78
CA ALA A 112 1.95 12.33 23.13
C ALA A 112 2.09 13.85 23.30
N LEU A 113 3.20 14.32 23.88
CA LEU A 113 3.52 15.74 24.00
C LEU A 113 3.67 16.38 22.62
N LEU A 114 4.50 15.79 21.75
CA LEU A 114 4.73 16.26 20.38
C LEU A 114 3.42 16.53 19.65
N ARG A 115 2.48 15.59 19.71
CA ARG A 115 1.17 15.73 19.02
C ARG A 115 0.25 16.76 19.67
N ARG A 116 0.40 17.01 20.97
CA ARG A 116 -0.42 17.99 21.70
C ARG A 116 0.05 19.43 21.45
N VAL A 117 1.36 19.65 21.38
CA VAL A 117 1.94 21.01 21.31
C VAL A 117 2.47 21.38 19.93
N GLY A 118 2.65 20.41 19.03
CA GLY A 118 3.27 20.58 17.71
C GLY A 118 4.80 20.53 17.78
N GLU A 119 5.45 20.41 16.61
CA GLU A 119 6.91 20.28 16.50
C GLU A 119 7.67 21.45 17.14
N ALA A 120 7.33 22.70 16.78
CA ALA A 120 8.06 23.88 17.27
C ALA A 120 8.11 23.97 18.81
N ARG A 121 6.96 23.81 19.48
CA ARG A 121 6.90 23.81 20.96
C ARG A 121 7.50 22.56 21.58
N PHE A 122 7.42 21.42 20.90
CA PHE A 122 8.07 20.21 21.38
C PHE A 122 9.58 20.37 21.44
N ILE A 123 10.19 20.93 20.40
CA ILE A 123 11.63 21.23 20.37
C ILE A 123 12.00 22.24 21.47
N GLU A 124 11.18 23.28 21.66
CA GLU A 124 11.39 24.26 22.73
C GLU A 124 11.35 23.62 24.13
N GLU A 125 10.33 22.82 24.42
CA GLU A 125 10.11 22.18 25.73
C GLU A 125 11.06 21.01 26.02
N THR A 126 11.73 20.45 25.00
CA THR A 126 12.63 19.28 25.16
C THR A 126 14.09 19.63 24.95
N LEU A 127 14.47 20.07 23.74
CA LEU A 127 15.85 20.37 23.35
C LEU A 127 16.32 21.71 23.91
N HIS A 128 15.60 22.80 23.63
CA HIS A 128 16.04 24.13 24.05
C HIS A 128 15.98 24.31 25.58
N ALA A 129 15.00 23.69 26.23
CA ALA A 129 14.93 23.60 27.68
C ALA A 129 16.07 22.75 28.31
N GLY A 130 16.86 22.03 27.50
CA GLY A 130 17.94 21.16 27.95
C GLY A 130 17.47 19.93 28.72
N ALA A 131 16.20 19.54 28.56
CA ALA A 131 15.62 18.38 29.23
C ALA A 131 16.11 17.06 28.59
N PHE A 132 16.32 17.07 27.28
CA PHE A 132 16.81 15.93 26.51
C PHE A 132 17.82 16.37 25.44
N THR A 133 18.74 15.47 25.10
CA THR A 133 19.60 15.60 23.92
C THR A 133 18.88 15.05 22.69
N ALA A 134 19.22 15.53 21.49
CA ALA A 134 18.70 15.03 20.22
C ALA A 134 18.98 13.53 20.07
N LYS A 135 20.19 13.10 20.41
CA LYS A 135 20.56 11.67 20.44
C LYS A 135 19.60 10.83 21.29
N LYS A 136 19.22 11.33 22.47
CA LYS A 136 18.30 10.64 23.37
C LYS A 136 16.86 10.69 22.89
N LEU A 137 16.43 11.82 22.33
CA LEU A 137 15.09 11.96 21.76
C LEU A 137 14.83 11.02 20.58
N LEU A 138 15.84 10.69 19.78
CA LEU A 138 15.69 9.68 18.71
C LEU A 138 15.15 8.35 19.24
N THR A 139 15.60 7.94 20.44
CA THR A 139 15.12 6.70 21.07
C THR A 139 13.64 6.78 21.46
N ALA A 140 13.10 7.98 21.70
CA ALA A 140 11.68 8.19 21.95
C ALA A 140 10.81 7.96 20.69
N PHE A 141 11.41 7.92 19.51
CA PHE A 141 10.74 7.63 18.22
C PHE A 141 11.09 6.24 17.69
N ASP A 142 11.61 5.37 18.56
CA ASP A 142 12.08 4.02 18.23
C ASP A 142 13.16 4.02 17.13
N VAL A 143 13.98 5.08 17.09
CA VAL A 143 15.11 5.23 16.16
C VAL A 143 16.41 5.01 16.92
N ARG A 144 17.21 4.04 16.46
CA ARG A 144 18.56 3.83 16.98
C ARG A 144 19.51 4.91 16.42
N PRO A 145 20.24 5.65 17.26
CA PRO A 145 21.25 6.59 16.80
C PRO A 145 22.28 5.90 15.87
N PRO A 146 22.63 6.50 14.71
CA PRO A 146 23.57 5.88 13.80
C PRO A 146 24.99 5.78 14.37
N PHE A 147 25.62 4.63 14.17
CA PHE A 147 26.98 4.38 14.68
C PHE A 147 28.02 5.36 14.10
N PHE A 148 27.78 5.85 12.89
CA PHE A 148 28.69 6.81 12.24
C PHE A 148 28.60 8.23 12.83
N LEU A 149 27.58 8.52 13.63
CA LEU A 149 27.47 9.77 14.39
C LEU A 149 27.96 9.64 15.84
N ASP A 150 28.42 8.46 16.27
CA ASP A 150 28.89 8.28 17.64
C ASP A 150 30.09 9.18 17.97
N GLY A 151 29.97 9.96 19.05
CA GLY A 151 30.95 10.96 19.46
C GLY A 151 30.83 12.33 18.79
N SER A 152 29.90 12.48 17.83
CA SER A 152 29.58 13.78 17.21
C SER A 152 28.80 14.70 18.14
N PRO A 153 28.81 16.03 17.92
CA PRO A 153 27.96 16.98 18.65
C PRO A 153 26.46 16.65 18.48
N ASP A 154 25.64 17.04 19.46
CA ASP A 154 24.20 16.73 19.47
C ASP A 154 23.46 17.33 18.26
N MET A 155 23.94 18.47 17.74
CA MET A 155 23.43 19.11 16.52
C MET A 155 23.45 18.19 15.29
N ALA A 156 24.40 17.25 15.22
CA ALA A 156 24.49 16.30 14.10
C ALA A 156 23.32 15.30 14.03
N TYR A 157 22.56 15.15 15.14
CA TYR A 157 21.40 14.27 15.21
C TYR A 157 20.09 14.99 14.87
N LEU A 158 20.09 16.33 14.76
CA LEU A 158 18.87 17.11 14.52
C LEU A 158 18.17 16.79 13.19
N PRO A 159 18.87 16.63 12.05
CA PRO A 159 18.20 16.27 10.79
C PRO A 159 17.45 14.94 10.92
N LEU A 160 18.11 13.92 11.48
CA LEU A 160 17.50 12.61 11.73
C LEU A 160 16.32 12.70 12.69
N LEU A 161 16.41 13.56 13.72
CA LEU A 161 15.33 13.78 14.66
C LEU A 161 14.13 14.47 14.00
N SER A 162 14.35 15.46 13.13
CA SER A 162 13.28 16.13 12.39
C SER A 162 12.53 15.14 11.48
N ILE A 163 13.27 14.26 10.78
CA ILE A 163 12.65 13.20 9.97
C ILE A 163 11.86 12.23 10.86
N ALA A 164 12.41 11.83 12.01
CA ALA A 164 11.72 10.95 12.96
C ALA A 164 10.44 11.58 13.53
N ILE A 165 10.48 12.87 13.88
CA ILE A 165 9.33 13.67 14.33
C ILE A 165 8.27 13.74 13.23
N THR A 166 8.68 14.09 12.01
CA THR A 166 7.79 14.17 10.84
C THR A 166 7.12 12.82 10.57
N ARG A 167 7.89 11.72 10.65
CA ARG A 167 7.37 10.36 10.52
C ARG A 167 6.34 10.03 11.60
N ASP A 168 6.61 10.38 12.85
CA ASP A 168 5.65 10.16 13.95
C ASP A 168 4.38 10.98 13.73
N LEU A 169 4.50 12.28 13.45
CA LEU A 169 3.35 13.16 13.20
C LEU A 169 2.47 12.65 12.06
N ARG A 170 3.07 12.10 11.00
CA ARG A 170 2.36 11.47 9.87
C ARG A 170 1.78 10.10 10.21
N ALA A 171 2.33 9.40 11.21
CA ALA A 171 1.83 8.09 11.59
C ALA A 171 0.41 8.17 12.16
N ARG A 172 -0.47 7.33 11.60
CA ARG A 172 -1.86 7.20 12.04
C ARG A 172 -1.93 6.72 13.49
N GLN A 173 -2.80 7.34 14.27
CA GLN A 173 -3.14 6.88 15.61
C GLN A 173 -4.21 5.80 15.56
N LYS A 174 -4.02 4.75 16.35
CA LYS A 174 -5.03 3.72 16.58
C LYS A 174 -6.31 4.35 17.16
N LEU A 175 -7.44 3.92 16.62
CA LEU A 175 -8.77 4.19 17.17
C LEU A 175 -8.97 3.33 18.42
N THR A 176 -9.15 3.98 19.57
CA THR A 176 -9.20 3.31 20.88
C THR A 176 -10.53 2.58 21.11
N GLN A 177 -11.57 2.92 20.35
CA GLN A 177 -12.89 2.30 20.46
C GLN A 177 -12.98 0.90 19.84
N TYR A 178 -12.03 0.49 18.99
CA TYR A 178 -12.05 -0.80 18.30
C TYR A 178 -10.91 -1.69 18.81
N ASN A 179 -11.23 -2.83 19.42
CA ASN A 179 -10.21 -3.72 20.01
C ASN A 179 -10.56 -5.22 19.91
N THR A 180 -11.84 -5.56 19.78
CA THR A 180 -12.34 -6.93 19.95
C THR A 180 -12.74 -7.58 18.63
N LEU A 181 -12.86 -8.90 18.62
CA LEU A 181 -13.43 -9.62 17.46
C LEU A 181 -14.87 -9.19 17.16
N ASP A 182 -15.64 -8.83 18.17
CA ASP A 182 -17.02 -8.39 17.98
C ASP A 182 -17.07 -6.99 17.34
N ASP A 183 -16.08 -6.13 17.62
CA ASP A 183 -15.89 -4.86 16.91
C ASP A 183 -15.60 -5.10 15.43
N VAL A 184 -14.73 -6.07 15.09
CA VAL A 184 -14.47 -6.45 13.68
C VAL A 184 -15.76 -6.89 12.99
N VAL A 185 -16.52 -7.77 13.63
CA VAL A 185 -17.78 -8.29 13.08
C VAL A 185 -18.81 -7.18 12.89
N LYS A 186 -18.89 -6.25 13.85
CA LYS A 186 -19.73 -5.06 13.75
C LYS A 186 -19.32 -4.19 12.56
N LEU A 187 -18.02 -3.87 12.44
CA LEU A 187 -17.48 -3.11 11.32
C LEU A 187 -17.78 -3.78 9.98
N LEU A 188 -17.59 -5.09 9.85
CA LEU A 188 -17.93 -5.84 8.64
C LEU A 188 -19.43 -5.76 8.29
N LYS A 189 -20.31 -5.76 9.29
CA LYS A 189 -21.77 -5.66 9.09
C LYS A 189 -22.20 -4.25 8.70
N GLU A 190 -21.63 -3.22 9.33
CA GLU A 190 -22.05 -1.82 9.16
C GLU A 190 -21.40 -1.12 7.96
N SER A 191 -20.19 -1.52 7.56
CA SER A 191 -19.43 -0.89 6.47
C SER A 191 -19.95 -1.31 5.09
N SER A 192 -19.98 -0.37 4.15
CA SER A 192 -20.44 -0.56 2.77
C SER A 192 -19.35 -0.33 1.72
N ASN A 193 -18.27 0.36 2.08
CA ASN A 193 -17.20 0.76 1.17
C ASN A 193 -15.85 0.25 1.69
N ILE A 194 -15.69 -1.07 1.69
CA ILE A 194 -14.52 -1.74 2.25
C ILE A 194 -13.40 -1.80 1.22
N ILE A 195 -12.25 -1.24 1.55
CA ILE A 195 -11.00 -1.49 0.82
C ILE A 195 -10.31 -2.71 1.40
N VAL A 196 -9.93 -3.66 0.55
CA VAL A 196 -9.15 -4.84 0.94
C VAL A 196 -7.80 -4.81 0.26
N LEU A 197 -6.71 -4.76 1.04
CA LEU A 197 -5.35 -4.92 0.55
C LEU A 197 -4.87 -6.36 0.77
N THR A 198 -4.45 -7.03 -0.29
CA THR A 198 -3.98 -8.43 -0.23
C THR A 198 -2.54 -8.59 -0.70
N GLY A 199 -1.82 -9.52 -0.08
CA GLY A 199 -0.52 -9.99 -0.56
C GLY A 199 -0.40 -11.50 -0.58
N ALA A 200 0.82 -12.00 -0.78
CA ALA A 200 1.07 -13.41 -1.09
C ALA A 200 0.53 -14.39 -0.03
N GLY A 201 0.35 -13.94 1.22
CA GLY A 201 -0.17 -14.73 2.33
C GLY A 201 -1.51 -15.39 2.04
N ILE A 202 -2.39 -14.75 1.25
CA ILE A 202 -3.73 -15.28 0.93
C ILE A 202 -3.69 -16.48 -0.04
N SER A 203 -2.58 -16.66 -0.75
CA SER A 203 -2.35 -17.75 -1.71
C SER A 203 -1.51 -18.90 -1.11
N THR A 204 -0.95 -18.73 0.09
CA THR A 204 -0.04 -19.73 0.69
C THR A 204 -0.69 -21.08 1.00
N SER A 205 -1.99 -21.10 1.31
CA SER A 205 -2.71 -22.35 1.58
C SER A 205 -2.94 -23.21 0.32
N LEU A 206 -2.76 -22.61 -0.86
CA LEU A 206 -2.85 -23.27 -2.16
C LEU A 206 -1.51 -23.87 -2.62
N GLY A 207 -0.47 -23.76 -1.79
CA GLY A 207 0.88 -24.22 -2.11
C GLY A 207 1.69 -23.24 -2.97
N ILE A 208 1.14 -22.05 -3.28
CA ILE A 208 1.91 -20.96 -3.89
C ILE A 208 2.80 -20.37 -2.79
N PRO A 209 4.14 -20.54 -2.86
CA PRO A 209 5.02 -19.99 -1.85
C PRO A 209 4.96 -18.46 -1.93
N ASP A 210 5.03 -17.80 -0.77
CA ASP A 210 5.31 -16.37 -0.77
C ASP A 210 6.76 -16.11 -1.21
N PHE A 211 7.12 -14.84 -1.35
CA PHE A 211 8.48 -14.49 -1.73
C PHE A 211 9.47 -14.65 -0.56
N ARG A 212 9.05 -14.30 0.66
CA ARG A 212 9.94 -13.94 1.78
C ARG A 212 10.01 -14.98 2.92
N SER A 213 9.15 -15.98 2.99
CA SER A 213 9.13 -16.94 4.11
C SER A 213 10.44 -17.73 4.19
N LYS A 214 11.02 -17.80 5.39
CA LYS A 214 12.24 -18.57 5.65
C LYS A 214 12.02 -20.06 5.32
N GLY A 215 12.91 -20.64 4.52
CA GLY A 215 12.94 -22.06 4.15
C GLY A 215 11.87 -22.55 3.17
N SER A 216 10.83 -21.76 2.89
CA SER A 216 9.74 -22.16 1.97
C SER A 216 9.47 -21.17 0.86
N GLY A 217 9.78 -19.88 1.07
CA GLY A 217 9.55 -18.80 0.12
C GLY A 217 10.49 -18.83 -1.08
N LEU A 218 10.12 -18.12 -2.15
CA LEU A 218 10.85 -18.11 -3.42
C LEU A 218 12.34 -17.75 -3.21
N TYR A 219 12.63 -16.70 -2.43
CA TYR A 219 13.99 -16.20 -2.24
C TYR A 219 14.95 -17.21 -1.61
N SER A 220 14.47 -18.03 -0.67
CA SER A 220 15.27 -19.11 -0.06
C SER A 220 15.69 -20.19 -1.05
N ARG A 221 14.95 -20.34 -2.17
CA ARG A 221 15.25 -21.32 -3.23
C ARG A 221 16.15 -20.75 -4.32
N LEU A 222 16.48 -19.47 -4.24
CA LEU A 222 17.33 -18.74 -5.19
C LEU A 222 18.76 -18.57 -4.69
N GLU A 223 19.04 -18.97 -3.44
CA GLU A 223 20.37 -19.12 -2.88
C GLU A 223 21.22 -20.06 -3.75
N GLY A 224 22.04 -19.49 -4.63
CA GLY A 224 22.85 -20.24 -5.60
C GLY A 224 22.93 -19.62 -7.00
N LEU A 225 22.10 -18.63 -7.31
CA LEU A 225 22.17 -17.91 -8.59
C LEU A 225 23.26 -16.82 -8.66
N GLY A 226 24.02 -16.63 -7.58
CA GLY A 226 25.10 -15.63 -7.50
C GLY A 226 24.63 -14.19 -7.31
N LEU A 227 23.34 -13.98 -6.99
CA LEU A 227 22.77 -12.68 -6.65
C LEU A 227 23.13 -12.29 -5.21
N SER A 228 23.29 -11.00 -4.97
CA SER A 228 23.65 -10.48 -3.64
C SER A 228 22.41 -10.34 -2.75
N ASP A 229 21.29 -9.97 -3.34
CA ASP A 229 19.93 -10.05 -2.78
C ASP A 229 19.00 -10.81 -3.74
N PRO A 230 18.27 -11.86 -3.29
CA PRO A 230 17.24 -12.51 -4.10
C PRO A 230 16.15 -11.59 -4.69
N GLN A 231 15.95 -10.38 -4.14
CA GLN A 231 15.05 -9.37 -4.70
C GLN A 231 15.50 -8.83 -6.06
N GLU A 232 16.81 -8.87 -6.35
CA GLU A 232 17.43 -8.44 -7.62
C GLU A 232 16.85 -9.15 -8.84
N VAL A 233 16.24 -10.33 -8.67
CA VAL A 233 15.59 -11.05 -9.79
C VAL A 233 14.43 -10.26 -10.40
N PHE A 234 13.79 -9.39 -9.61
CA PHE A 234 12.70 -8.52 -10.04
C PHE A 234 13.17 -7.07 -10.18
N ASP A 235 14.46 -6.79 -10.22
CA ASP A 235 14.99 -5.44 -10.45
C ASP A 235 15.04 -5.13 -11.95
N LEU A 236 14.56 -3.95 -12.34
CA LEU A 236 14.47 -3.55 -13.74
C LEU A 236 15.84 -3.42 -14.40
N ASP A 237 16.83 -2.89 -13.69
CA ASP A 237 18.17 -2.67 -14.24
C ASP A 237 18.91 -4.00 -14.35
N VAL A 238 18.75 -4.89 -13.38
CA VAL A 238 19.25 -6.28 -13.48
C VAL A 238 18.59 -7.01 -14.66
N PHE A 239 17.29 -6.82 -14.89
CA PHE A 239 16.59 -7.40 -16.04
C PHE A 239 17.08 -6.83 -17.38
N ARG A 240 17.38 -5.54 -17.43
CA ARG A 240 17.93 -4.87 -18.62
C ARG A 240 19.35 -5.37 -18.93
N GLU A 241 20.16 -5.63 -17.91
CA GLU A 241 21.51 -6.18 -18.07
C GLU A 241 21.48 -7.66 -18.49
N ASP A 242 20.76 -8.51 -17.76
CA ASP A 242 20.64 -9.94 -18.05
C ASP A 242 19.23 -10.48 -17.76
N PRO A 243 18.33 -10.49 -18.76
CA PRO A 243 16.98 -11.00 -18.59
C PRO A 243 16.96 -12.52 -18.34
N THR A 244 18.07 -13.24 -18.58
CA THR A 244 18.11 -14.70 -18.35
C THR A 244 17.96 -15.05 -16.87
N ILE A 245 18.35 -14.15 -15.96
CA ILE A 245 18.21 -14.33 -14.51
C ILE A 245 16.73 -14.49 -14.14
N PHE A 246 15.89 -13.53 -14.54
CA PHE A 246 14.44 -13.61 -14.35
C PHE A 246 13.85 -14.83 -15.05
N TYR A 247 14.20 -15.06 -16.32
CA TYR A 247 13.63 -16.17 -17.09
C TYR A 247 14.03 -17.55 -16.55
N SER A 248 15.16 -17.68 -15.85
CA SER A 248 15.57 -18.93 -15.19
C SER A 248 14.59 -19.37 -14.09
N ILE A 249 13.82 -18.43 -13.53
CA ILE A 249 12.83 -18.68 -12.48
C ILE A 249 11.39 -18.47 -12.94
N ALA A 250 11.19 -17.80 -14.08
CA ALA A 250 9.88 -17.38 -14.59
C ALA A 250 8.87 -18.53 -14.69
N GLY A 251 9.30 -19.71 -15.10
CA GLY A 251 8.43 -20.90 -15.15
C GLY A 251 7.87 -21.35 -13.79
N ARG A 252 8.55 -21.01 -12.68
CA ARG A 252 8.14 -21.38 -11.31
C ARG A 252 7.14 -20.41 -10.70
N ILE A 253 7.11 -19.17 -11.18
CA ILE A 253 6.22 -18.10 -10.69
C ILE A 253 4.92 -18.02 -11.51
N LEU A 254 4.84 -18.75 -12.63
CA LEU A 254 3.61 -18.83 -13.40
C LEU A 254 2.48 -19.42 -12.53
N PRO A 255 1.27 -18.85 -12.61
CA PRO A 255 0.12 -19.37 -11.88
C PRO A 255 -0.22 -20.76 -12.44
N THR A 256 0.07 -21.80 -11.65
CA THR A 256 -0.21 -23.21 -12.00
C THR A 256 -1.42 -23.77 -11.27
N VAL A 257 -1.95 -23.02 -10.29
CA VAL A 257 -3.01 -23.49 -9.42
C VAL A 257 -4.36 -23.08 -9.96
N ASP A 258 -5.23 -24.07 -10.14
CA ASP A 258 -6.59 -23.89 -10.61
C ASP A 258 -7.61 -23.89 -9.44
N GLN A 259 -7.20 -23.43 -8.26
CA GLN A 259 -8.06 -23.34 -7.07
C GLN A 259 -7.92 -21.96 -6.44
N ILE A 260 -8.96 -21.52 -5.73
CA ILE A 260 -8.95 -20.28 -4.92
C ILE A 260 -8.88 -20.65 -3.44
N SER A 261 -8.44 -19.73 -2.58
CA SER A 261 -8.43 -19.98 -1.14
C SER A 261 -9.74 -19.52 -0.48
N PRO A 262 -10.06 -20.01 0.74
CA PRO A 262 -11.12 -19.45 1.58
C PRO A 262 -11.07 -17.92 1.68
N THR A 263 -9.88 -17.34 1.77
CA THR A 263 -9.69 -15.89 1.80
C THR A 263 -10.14 -15.21 0.51
N HIS A 264 -9.84 -15.77 -0.66
CA HIS A 264 -10.36 -15.25 -1.94
C HIS A 264 -11.90 -15.32 -1.98
N ALA A 265 -12.48 -16.44 -1.55
CA ALA A 265 -13.94 -16.61 -1.47
C ALA A 265 -14.59 -15.64 -0.47
N PHE A 266 -13.90 -15.27 0.60
CA PHE A 266 -14.37 -14.25 1.54
C PHE A 266 -14.44 -12.86 0.91
N ILE A 267 -13.46 -12.50 0.07
CA ILE A 267 -13.46 -11.21 -0.62
C ILE A 267 -14.55 -11.18 -1.69
N GLU A 268 -14.78 -12.29 -2.41
CA GLU A 268 -15.96 -12.42 -3.30
C GLU A 268 -17.27 -12.30 -2.52
N LEU A 269 -17.35 -12.88 -1.32
CA LEU A 269 -18.52 -12.75 -0.45
C LEU A 269 -18.78 -11.29 -0.05
N LEU A 270 -17.74 -10.49 0.23
CA LEU A 270 -17.87 -9.05 0.45
C LEU A 270 -18.43 -8.34 -0.79
N GLN A 271 -17.95 -8.69 -1.98
CA GLN A 271 -18.47 -8.17 -3.23
C GLN A 271 -19.95 -8.53 -3.43
N ARG A 272 -20.32 -9.80 -3.24
CA ARG A 272 -21.70 -10.29 -3.39
C ARG A 272 -22.67 -9.66 -2.39
N LYS A 273 -22.16 -9.22 -1.23
CA LYS A 273 -22.90 -8.46 -0.22
C LYS A 273 -22.91 -6.95 -0.48
N ASP A 274 -22.35 -6.50 -1.59
CA ASP A 274 -22.22 -5.09 -1.97
C ASP A 274 -21.48 -4.24 -0.91
N LYS A 275 -20.40 -4.83 -0.36
CA LYS A 275 -19.55 -4.18 0.65
C LYS A 275 -18.13 -3.90 0.16
N LEU A 276 -17.66 -4.63 -0.85
CA LEU A 276 -16.34 -4.40 -1.42
C LEU A 276 -16.36 -3.12 -2.26
N LEU A 277 -15.55 -2.12 -1.88
CA LEU A 277 -15.28 -0.95 -2.70
C LEU A 277 -14.24 -1.31 -3.77
N THR A 278 -13.04 -1.70 -3.32
CA THR A 278 -11.91 -2.08 -4.16
C THR A 278 -11.01 -3.07 -3.44
N GLN A 279 -10.58 -4.11 -4.15
CA GLN A 279 -9.48 -4.95 -3.75
C GLN A 279 -8.19 -4.47 -4.43
N TYR A 280 -7.21 -4.07 -3.63
CA TYR A 280 -5.84 -3.84 -4.07
C TYR A 280 -5.05 -5.11 -3.80
N THR A 281 -4.50 -5.74 -4.84
CA THR A 281 -3.67 -6.95 -4.67
C THR A 281 -2.24 -6.69 -5.09
N GLN A 282 -1.29 -7.14 -4.27
CA GLN A 282 0.14 -7.21 -4.60
C GLN A 282 0.48 -8.50 -5.37
N ASN A 283 -0.48 -9.41 -5.50
CA ASN A 283 -0.28 -10.70 -6.15
C ASN A 283 -0.35 -10.56 -7.67
N ILE A 284 0.43 -11.40 -8.34
CA ILE A 284 0.50 -11.50 -9.81
C ILE A 284 -0.13 -12.80 -10.33
N ASP A 285 -0.70 -13.61 -9.43
CA ASP A 285 -1.22 -14.96 -9.69
C ASP A 285 -2.61 -14.99 -10.36
N ASN A 286 -3.30 -13.82 -10.44
CA ASN A 286 -4.62 -13.65 -11.04
C ASN A 286 -5.75 -14.45 -10.37
N LEU A 287 -5.54 -14.97 -9.15
CA LEU A 287 -6.56 -15.78 -8.46
C LEU A 287 -7.79 -14.96 -8.06
N GLU A 288 -7.68 -13.64 -7.92
CA GLU A 288 -8.79 -12.74 -7.65
C GLU A 288 -9.83 -12.74 -8.78
N ILE A 289 -9.38 -12.68 -10.04
CA ILE A 289 -10.27 -12.74 -11.21
C ILE A 289 -11.00 -14.09 -11.21
N LYS A 290 -10.26 -15.17 -10.92
CA LYS A 290 -10.82 -16.51 -10.84
C LYS A 290 -11.84 -16.66 -9.72
N ALA A 291 -11.62 -16.00 -8.59
CA ALA A 291 -12.56 -15.96 -7.49
C ALA A 291 -13.88 -15.26 -7.85
N GLY A 292 -13.93 -14.52 -8.97
CA GLY A 292 -15.11 -13.80 -9.43
C GLY A 292 -15.14 -12.33 -9.00
N ILE A 293 -14.01 -11.78 -8.57
CA ILE A 293 -13.89 -10.34 -8.29
C ILE A 293 -14.06 -9.58 -9.61
N ASN A 294 -14.95 -8.58 -9.61
CA ASN A 294 -15.22 -7.75 -10.77
C ASN A 294 -13.93 -6.95 -11.11
N PRO A 295 -13.45 -6.98 -12.37
CA PRO A 295 -12.30 -6.18 -12.79
C PRO A 295 -12.38 -4.69 -12.44
N GLU A 296 -13.58 -4.12 -12.37
CA GLU A 296 -13.77 -2.71 -11.97
C GLU A 296 -13.47 -2.43 -10.48
N LYS A 297 -13.52 -3.48 -9.65
CA LYS A 297 -13.21 -3.44 -8.21
C LYS A 297 -11.85 -4.05 -7.90
N LEU A 298 -11.03 -4.38 -8.89
CA LEU A 298 -9.73 -5.03 -8.70
C LEU A 298 -8.59 -4.15 -9.24
N ILE A 299 -7.61 -3.86 -8.38
CA ILE A 299 -6.38 -3.18 -8.76
C ILE A 299 -5.19 -4.13 -8.49
N GLN A 300 -4.56 -4.59 -9.56
CA GLN A 300 -3.33 -5.39 -9.49
C GLN A 300 -2.13 -4.46 -9.42
N CYS A 301 -1.70 -4.16 -8.20
CA CYS A 301 -0.69 -3.13 -7.94
C CYS A 301 0.62 -3.47 -8.64
N HIS A 302 1.07 -4.72 -8.54
CA HIS A 302 2.32 -5.17 -9.17
C HIS A 302 2.12 -5.75 -10.58
N GLY A 303 1.05 -5.38 -11.26
CA GLY A 303 0.72 -5.89 -12.59
C GLY A 303 0.32 -7.37 -12.58
N SER A 304 0.36 -8.02 -13.74
CA SER A 304 0.00 -9.44 -13.86
C SER A 304 0.59 -10.09 -15.11
N PHE A 305 0.49 -11.42 -15.17
CA PHE A 305 0.88 -12.20 -16.36
C PHE A 305 -0.15 -12.16 -17.50
N ALA A 306 -1.16 -11.29 -17.45
CA ALA A 306 -2.20 -11.23 -18.48
C ALA A 306 -1.64 -10.84 -19.87
N SER A 307 -0.62 -10.00 -19.89
CA SER A 307 0.04 -9.54 -21.11
C SER A 307 1.54 -9.41 -20.93
N ALA A 308 2.24 -9.29 -22.05
CA ALA A 308 3.68 -9.03 -22.10
C ALA A 308 3.98 -7.96 -23.14
N SER A 309 4.91 -7.07 -22.83
CA SER A 309 5.31 -5.95 -23.68
C SER A 309 6.78 -6.07 -24.06
N CYS A 310 7.10 -5.73 -25.31
CA CYS A 310 8.49 -5.63 -25.73
C CYS A 310 9.13 -4.38 -25.12
N VAL A 311 10.16 -4.58 -24.32
CA VAL A 311 10.97 -3.51 -23.70
C VAL A 311 11.62 -2.55 -24.71
N GLN A 312 11.79 -2.96 -25.97
CA GLN A 312 12.44 -2.13 -26.99
C GLN A 312 11.44 -1.35 -27.88
N CYS A 313 10.26 -1.91 -28.15
CA CYS A 313 9.31 -1.33 -29.12
C CYS A 313 7.89 -1.16 -28.61
N GLY A 314 7.61 -1.53 -27.36
CA GLY A 314 6.29 -1.46 -26.75
C GLY A 314 5.26 -2.44 -27.33
N HIS A 315 5.65 -3.33 -28.26
CA HIS A 315 4.70 -4.27 -28.84
C HIS A 315 4.14 -5.22 -27.78
N LYS A 316 2.83 -5.18 -27.60
CA LYS A 316 2.10 -5.90 -26.56
C LYS A 316 1.45 -7.17 -27.13
N VAL A 317 1.59 -8.28 -26.40
CA VAL A 317 0.99 -9.58 -26.72
C VAL A 317 0.28 -10.16 -25.50
N PRO A 318 -0.68 -11.09 -25.67
CA PRO A 318 -1.23 -11.86 -24.57
C PRO A 318 -0.12 -12.68 -23.86
N GLY A 319 -0.16 -12.75 -22.53
CA GLY A 319 0.90 -13.39 -21.74
C GLY A 319 1.10 -14.87 -22.07
N GLU A 320 0.01 -15.57 -22.42
CA GLU A 320 0.03 -16.97 -22.88
C GLU A 320 1.00 -17.22 -24.05
N THR A 321 1.27 -16.20 -24.86
CA THR A 321 2.22 -16.26 -25.97
C THR A 321 3.65 -16.54 -25.50
N ILE A 322 4.04 -16.04 -24.32
CA ILE A 322 5.41 -16.15 -23.79
C ILE A 322 5.57 -17.25 -22.74
N PHE A 323 4.47 -17.83 -22.24
CA PHE A 323 4.51 -18.89 -21.21
C PHE A 323 5.34 -20.13 -21.63
N PRO A 324 5.26 -20.64 -22.88
CA PRO A 324 6.07 -21.79 -23.29
C PRO A 324 7.58 -21.54 -23.19
N ASP A 325 8.03 -20.30 -23.41
CA ASP A 325 9.43 -19.91 -23.32
C ASP A 325 9.84 -19.71 -21.86
N MET A 326 8.98 -19.07 -21.04
CA MET A 326 9.17 -18.96 -19.58
C MET A 326 9.33 -20.31 -18.90
N ILE A 327 8.51 -21.30 -19.26
CA ILE A 327 8.57 -22.66 -18.70
C ILE A 327 9.90 -23.34 -19.04
N LYS A 328 10.45 -23.08 -20.23
CA LYS A 328 11.73 -23.62 -20.69
C LYS A 328 12.95 -22.85 -20.15
N GLY A 329 12.73 -21.74 -19.46
CA GLY A 329 13.80 -20.83 -19.04
C GLY A 329 14.48 -20.10 -20.20
N VAL A 330 13.76 -19.89 -21.30
CA VAL A 330 14.26 -19.22 -22.51
C VAL A 330 13.71 -17.79 -22.55
N VAL A 331 14.57 -16.82 -22.89
CA VAL A 331 14.18 -15.42 -23.05
C VAL A 331 13.26 -15.27 -24.28
N PRO A 332 11.99 -14.89 -24.11
CA PRO A 332 11.05 -14.74 -25.22
C PRO A 332 11.40 -13.51 -26.06
N LYS A 333 11.35 -13.66 -27.38
CA LYS A 333 11.74 -12.61 -28.33
C LYS A 333 10.54 -11.96 -29.00
N CYS A 334 10.64 -10.65 -29.20
CA CYS A 334 9.64 -9.85 -29.88
C CYS A 334 9.70 -10.09 -31.39
N GLU A 335 8.62 -10.67 -31.92
CA GLU A 335 8.49 -10.87 -33.36
C GLU A 335 8.53 -9.56 -34.15
N ALA A 336 7.98 -8.47 -33.61
CA ALA A 336 7.96 -7.17 -34.28
C ALA A 336 9.38 -6.61 -34.48
N CYS A 337 10.24 -6.71 -33.45
CA CYS A 337 11.65 -6.33 -33.56
C CYS A 337 12.42 -7.23 -34.53
N LEU A 338 12.16 -8.54 -34.52
CA LEU A 338 12.78 -9.48 -35.44
C LEU A 338 12.40 -9.22 -36.91
N LYS A 339 11.14 -8.83 -37.16
CA LYS A 339 10.62 -8.52 -38.50
C LYS A 339 11.12 -7.18 -39.04
N HIS A 340 11.22 -6.15 -38.18
CA HIS A 340 11.55 -4.79 -38.61
C HIS A 340 13.03 -4.42 -38.52
N GLY A 341 13.89 -5.33 -38.05
CA GLY A 341 15.35 -5.20 -38.18
C GLY A 341 15.92 -3.86 -37.71
N LYS A 342 15.42 -3.29 -36.59
CA LYS A 342 16.09 -2.16 -35.93
C LYS A 342 17.48 -2.63 -35.46
N LYS A 343 18.48 -2.51 -36.34
CA LYS A 343 19.88 -2.72 -36.00
C LYS A 343 20.26 -1.69 -34.95
N ARG A 344 20.82 -2.13 -33.82
CA ARG A 344 21.46 -1.25 -32.83
C ARG A 344 22.44 -0.31 -33.55
N LYS A 345 22.47 0.97 -33.19
CA LYS A 345 23.67 1.80 -33.43
C LYS A 345 24.78 1.19 -32.58
N ARG A 346 25.66 0.39 -33.19
CA ARG A 346 26.82 -0.18 -32.46
C ARG A 346 27.71 0.98 -32.01
N GLY A 347 27.66 1.33 -30.73
CA GLY A 347 28.74 2.06 -30.08
C GLY A 347 30.03 1.26 -30.26
N ARG A 348 31.03 1.87 -30.91
CA ARG A 348 32.36 1.27 -31.07
C ARG A 348 33.03 1.20 -29.70
N GLY A 349 33.21 0.00 -29.17
CA GLY A 349 34.07 -0.27 -28.01
C GLY A 349 34.50 -1.72 -28.01
N ASN A 350 35.59 -2.04 -28.70
CA ASN A 350 36.26 -3.33 -28.57
C ASN A 350 36.99 -3.36 -27.22
N GLY A 351 36.66 -4.32 -26.36
CA GLY A 351 37.47 -4.70 -25.21
C GLY A 351 36.87 -5.95 -24.57
N GLU A 352 37.56 -7.08 -24.68
CA GLU A 352 37.28 -8.29 -23.89
C GLU A 352 37.25 -7.93 -22.41
N ARG A 353 36.12 -8.15 -21.72
CA ARG A 353 36.01 -7.97 -20.27
C ARG A 353 35.98 -9.34 -19.61
N THR A 354 36.94 -9.57 -18.72
CA THR A 354 37.04 -10.74 -17.82
C THR A 354 36.03 -10.65 -16.67
N PRO A 355 35.61 -11.79 -16.08
CA PRO A 355 34.68 -11.80 -14.95
C PRO A 355 35.36 -11.23 -13.69
N GLY A 356 34.97 -10.05 -13.26
CA GLY A 356 35.53 -9.41 -12.06
C GLY A 356 35.22 -7.92 -11.87
N ASP A 357 34.55 -7.28 -12.82
CA ASP A 357 34.38 -5.82 -12.82
C ASP A 357 32.95 -5.40 -12.43
N TYR A 358 32.49 -5.84 -11.24
CA TYR A 358 31.15 -5.52 -10.69
C TYR A 358 31.10 -4.18 -9.93
N ARG A 359 32.12 -3.31 -10.04
CA ARG A 359 32.15 -2.05 -9.29
C ARG A 359 32.78 -0.90 -10.09
N ARG A 360 31.98 -0.28 -10.97
CA ARG A 360 31.89 1.19 -11.14
C ARG A 360 31.06 1.55 -12.36
N LYS A 361 29.87 2.11 -12.12
CA LYS A 361 29.41 3.32 -12.81
C LYS A 361 28.22 3.92 -12.06
N ARG A 362 28.40 5.12 -11.53
CA ARG A 362 27.36 5.95 -10.93
C ARG A 362 27.52 7.37 -11.52
N TYR A 363 26.38 7.92 -11.92
CA TYR A 363 26.08 9.28 -12.37
C TYR A 363 26.73 9.78 -13.68
N ASP A 364 25.89 9.87 -14.71
CA ASP A 364 25.95 10.91 -15.73
C ASP A 364 24.50 11.38 -15.94
N GLU A 365 24.21 12.59 -15.49
CA GLU A 365 22.94 13.28 -15.71
C GLU A 365 22.88 13.79 -17.15
N SER A 366 21.88 13.35 -17.90
CA SER A 366 21.32 14.16 -18.98
C SER A 366 19.87 13.77 -19.18
N SER A 367 19.01 14.72 -18.85
CA SER A 367 17.62 14.81 -19.31
C SER A 367 17.60 14.69 -20.83
N ASP A 368 16.87 13.69 -21.34
CA ASP A 368 16.12 13.73 -22.59
C ASP A 368 15.23 12.48 -22.66
N ASP A 369 13.92 12.71 -22.60
CA ASP A 369 12.84 11.75 -22.82
C ASP A 369 12.94 11.09 -24.19
N GLU A 370 13.53 9.89 -24.25
CA GLU A 370 13.27 8.83 -25.23
C GLU A 370 14.03 7.56 -24.78
N CYS A 371 13.45 6.77 -23.88
CA CYS A 371 14.09 5.57 -23.30
C CYS A 371 14.25 4.43 -24.33
N GLY A 372 15.24 4.56 -25.20
CA GLY A 372 15.80 3.45 -25.98
C GLY A 372 16.66 2.56 -25.07
N ASP A 373 16.03 1.87 -24.12
CA ASP A 373 16.70 1.05 -23.10
C ASP A 373 17.54 -0.06 -23.75
N ASP A 374 18.85 0.00 -23.52
CA ASP A 374 19.86 -0.70 -24.30
C ASP A 374 20.09 -2.14 -23.77
N ILE A 375 19.04 -2.97 -23.73
CA ILE A 375 19.17 -4.40 -23.38
C ILE A 375 20.16 -5.08 -24.34
N PRO A 376 21.14 -5.88 -23.86
CA PRO A 376 22.14 -6.53 -24.70
C PRO A 376 21.53 -7.34 -25.85
N GLN A 377 20.34 -7.90 -25.62
CA GLN A 377 19.56 -8.70 -26.56
C GLN A 377 18.45 -7.87 -27.22
N ALA A 378 18.44 -7.84 -28.56
CA ALA A 378 17.42 -7.11 -29.31
C ALA A 378 16.03 -7.76 -29.14
N GLY A 379 15.03 -6.94 -28.80
CA GLY A 379 13.63 -7.31 -28.76
C GLY A 379 13.29 -8.39 -27.74
N VAL A 380 13.51 -8.14 -26.45
CA VAL A 380 13.04 -9.01 -25.37
C VAL A 380 11.57 -8.69 -25.06
N MET A 381 10.73 -9.70 -24.88
CA MET A 381 9.39 -9.54 -24.31
C MET A 381 9.51 -9.63 -22.80
N LYS A 382 8.86 -8.75 -22.04
CA LYS A 382 8.76 -8.78 -20.58
C LYS A 382 7.28 -8.93 -20.18
N PRO A 383 6.91 -9.81 -19.24
CA PRO A 383 5.55 -9.83 -18.70
C PRO A 383 5.21 -8.48 -18.06
N ASP A 384 3.95 -8.04 -18.15
CA ASP A 384 3.47 -6.77 -17.59
C ASP A 384 3.27 -6.85 -16.06
N ILE A 385 4.23 -7.46 -15.36
CA ILE A 385 4.41 -7.36 -13.92
C ILE A 385 5.39 -6.21 -13.63
N VAL A 386 5.19 -5.54 -12.50
CA VAL A 386 5.99 -4.40 -12.08
C VAL A 386 7.27 -4.91 -11.41
N PHE A 387 8.41 -4.46 -11.92
CA PHE A 387 9.73 -4.72 -11.35
C PHE A 387 10.12 -3.60 -10.36
N PHE A 388 11.07 -3.86 -9.45
CA PHE A 388 11.67 -2.80 -8.65
C PHE A 388 12.32 -1.77 -9.57
N GLY A 389 12.09 -0.48 -9.30
CA GLY A 389 12.47 0.62 -10.17
C GLY A 389 11.45 0.98 -11.26
N GLU A 390 10.42 0.16 -11.49
CA GLU A 390 9.29 0.54 -12.36
C GLU A 390 8.20 1.28 -11.59
N GLN A 391 7.54 2.22 -12.27
CA GLN A 391 6.36 2.87 -11.73
C GLN A 391 5.18 1.88 -11.65
N LEU A 392 4.38 1.98 -10.59
CA LEU A 392 3.10 1.27 -10.51
C LEU A 392 2.17 1.69 -11.66
N PRO A 393 1.17 0.86 -12.02
CA PRO A 393 0.14 1.23 -12.98
C PRO A 393 -0.52 2.55 -12.58
N ALA A 394 -0.67 3.49 -13.52
CA ALA A 394 -1.29 4.80 -13.26
C ALA A 394 -2.72 4.68 -12.68
N THR A 395 -3.40 3.56 -12.95
CA THR A 395 -4.71 3.24 -12.38
C THR A 395 -4.68 3.12 -10.85
N PHE A 396 -3.57 2.73 -10.25
CA PHE A 396 -3.42 2.60 -8.80
C PHE A 396 -3.60 3.93 -8.08
N ASN A 397 -2.75 4.92 -8.39
CA ASN A 397 -2.78 6.23 -7.74
C ASN A 397 -4.08 6.96 -8.05
N LYS A 398 -4.50 6.96 -9.33
CA LYS A 398 -5.75 7.59 -9.75
C LYS A 398 -6.96 7.02 -9.00
N ARG A 399 -7.08 5.69 -8.92
CA ARG A 399 -8.21 5.06 -8.22
C ARG A 399 -8.17 5.33 -6.72
N LEU A 400 -6.99 5.25 -6.10
CA LEU A 400 -6.85 5.42 -4.66
C LEU A 400 -7.14 6.87 -4.23
N VAL A 401 -6.47 7.83 -4.84
CA VAL A 401 -6.50 9.24 -4.41
C VAL A 401 -7.78 9.93 -4.87
N ASP A 402 -8.19 9.74 -6.13
CA ASP A 402 -9.29 10.52 -6.71
C ASP A 402 -10.68 9.94 -6.42
N HIS A 403 -10.76 8.68 -5.96
CA HIS A 403 -12.03 7.98 -5.78
C HIS A 403 -12.13 7.25 -4.43
N ASP A 404 -11.27 6.25 -4.19
CA ASP A 404 -11.48 5.34 -3.06
C ASP A 404 -11.23 6.00 -1.69
N ARG A 405 -10.28 6.92 -1.60
CA ARG A 405 -9.98 7.70 -0.39
C ARG A 405 -11.21 8.42 0.18
N ALA A 406 -12.10 8.92 -0.68
CA ALA A 406 -13.27 9.70 -0.27
C ALA A 406 -14.45 8.84 0.16
N LEU A 407 -14.51 7.58 -0.30
CA LEU A 407 -15.66 6.69 -0.10
C LEU A 407 -15.40 5.62 0.97
N CYS A 408 -14.14 5.24 1.16
CA CYS A 408 -13.75 4.17 2.08
C CYS A 408 -14.29 4.40 3.49
N ASP A 409 -14.94 3.39 4.06
CA ASP A 409 -15.43 3.39 5.45
C ASP A 409 -14.77 2.30 6.33
N LEU A 410 -14.04 1.36 5.73
CA LEU A 410 -13.26 0.33 6.42
C LEU A 410 -12.09 -0.14 5.55
N PHE A 411 -10.90 -0.28 6.15
CA PHE A 411 -9.73 -0.85 5.50
C PHE A 411 -9.33 -2.17 6.13
N ILE A 412 -9.13 -3.20 5.30
CA ILE A 412 -8.70 -4.54 5.75
C ILE A 412 -7.44 -4.93 4.98
N CYS A 413 -6.36 -5.20 5.70
CA CYS A 413 -5.11 -5.68 5.16
C CYS A 413 -4.95 -7.17 5.46
N ILE A 414 -4.76 -8.02 4.44
CA ILE A 414 -4.73 -9.48 4.57
C ILE A 414 -3.50 -10.08 3.88
N GLY A 415 -2.71 -10.83 4.64
CA GLY A 415 -1.65 -11.69 4.09
C GLY A 415 -0.49 -10.92 3.43
N THR A 416 -0.17 -9.72 3.90
CA THR A 416 1.01 -8.97 3.46
C THR A 416 1.83 -8.47 4.64
N SER A 417 3.13 -8.27 4.41
CA SER A 417 4.07 -7.68 5.38
C SER A 417 4.20 -6.16 5.24
N LEU A 418 3.57 -5.55 4.23
CA LEU A 418 3.61 -4.09 3.98
C LEU A 418 5.03 -3.51 3.91
N LYS A 419 5.97 -4.28 3.35
CA LYS A 419 7.38 -3.87 3.21
C LYS A 419 7.71 -3.22 1.86
N VAL A 420 6.76 -3.14 0.94
CA VAL A 420 6.99 -2.70 -0.45
C VAL A 420 6.14 -1.46 -0.71
N ALA A 421 6.83 -0.33 -0.84
CA ALA A 421 6.25 0.92 -1.29
C ALA A 421 5.95 0.86 -2.80
N PRO A 422 4.99 1.68 -3.29
CA PRO A 422 4.14 2.60 -2.53
C PRO A 422 2.83 1.94 -2.05
N VAL A 423 2.65 0.63 -2.24
CA VAL A 423 1.42 -0.08 -1.80
C VAL A 423 1.28 -0.07 -0.26
N SER A 424 2.39 -0.12 0.48
CA SER A 424 2.38 0.05 1.94
C SER A 424 1.88 1.42 2.41
N GLU A 425 1.91 2.43 1.55
CA GLU A 425 1.57 3.82 1.91
C GLU A 425 0.07 4.10 1.88
N ILE A 426 -0.74 3.21 1.30
CA ILE A 426 -2.22 3.31 1.30
C ILE A 426 -2.75 3.66 2.70
N ILE A 427 -2.12 3.10 3.73
CA ILE A 427 -2.49 3.25 5.13
C ILE A 427 -2.37 4.70 5.63
N GLY A 428 -1.36 5.42 5.16
CA GLY A 428 -1.15 6.84 5.45
C GLY A 428 -1.96 7.78 4.57
N ILE A 429 -2.40 7.31 3.39
CA ILE A 429 -3.22 8.09 2.45
C ILE A 429 -4.69 8.13 2.90
N LEU A 430 -5.18 7.06 3.53
CA LEU A 430 -6.56 7.00 4.00
C LEU A 430 -6.83 7.94 5.20
N PRO A 431 -8.05 8.50 5.32
CA PRO A 431 -8.36 9.38 6.45
C PRO A 431 -8.19 8.67 7.81
N PRO A 432 -7.70 9.37 8.85
CA PRO A 432 -7.33 8.74 10.13
C PRO A 432 -8.51 8.16 10.90
N HIS A 433 -9.74 8.63 10.63
CA HIS A 433 -10.96 8.13 11.26
C HIS A 433 -11.47 6.79 10.70
N ILE A 434 -10.91 6.34 9.57
CA ILE A 434 -11.29 5.06 8.96
C ILE A 434 -10.71 3.91 9.78
N PRO A 435 -11.52 2.95 10.26
CA PRO A 435 -11.02 1.79 10.98
C PRO A 435 -10.12 0.90 10.12
N GLN A 436 -9.05 0.37 10.71
CA GLN A 436 -8.06 -0.44 10.01
C GLN A 436 -7.85 -1.80 10.71
N ILE A 437 -8.05 -2.88 9.97
CA ILE A 437 -7.93 -4.26 10.45
C ILE A 437 -6.76 -4.95 9.72
N TYR A 438 -5.93 -5.67 10.46
CA TYR A 438 -4.82 -6.44 9.92
C TYR A 438 -4.99 -7.93 10.18
N ILE A 439 -4.82 -8.75 9.15
CA ILE A 439 -4.94 -10.21 9.20
C ILE A 439 -3.68 -10.81 8.56
N SER A 440 -2.84 -11.48 9.35
CA SER A 440 -1.60 -12.08 8.83
C SER A 440 -1.05 -13.12 9.78
N LYS A 441 -0.10 -13.96 9.33
CA LYS A 441 0.55 -14.96 10.20
C LYS A 441 1.47 -14.33 11.24
N THR A 442 1.99 -13.14 10.95
CA THR A 442 2.95 -12.42 11.80
C THR A 442 2.50 -10.98 12.00
N PRO A 443 2.69 -10.41 13.20
CA PRO A 443 2.39 -9.01 13.45
C PRO A 443 3.29 -8.09 12.61
N VAL A 444 2.86 -6.84 12.46
CA VAL A 444 3.59 -5.78 11.77
C VAL A 444 3.91 -4.68 12.79
N THR A 445 5.13 -4.17 12.75
CA THR A 445 5.67 -3.29 13.82
C THR A 445 5.77 -1.85 13.38
N HIS A 446 5.86 -1.59 12.08
CA HIS A 446 5.98 -0.26 11.49
C HIS A 446 4.63 0.41 11.19
N VAL A 447 3.50 -0.24 11.51
CA VAL A 447 2.15 0.27 11.23
C VAL A 447 1.20 0.00 12.41
N ASN A 448 0.43 1.01 12.79
CA ASN A 448 -0.56 0.93 13.86
C ASN A 448 -1.96 0.61 13.33
N PHE A 449 -2.33 -0.68 13.38
CA PHE A 449 -3.69 -1.13 13.11
C PHE A 449 -4.60 -1.02 14.33
N ASP A 450 -5.91 -0.89 14.11
CA ASP A 450 -6.87 -0.84 15.21
C ASP A 450 -7.10 -2.22 15.82
N ILE A 451 -7.10 -3.25 14.98
CA ILE A 451 -7.25 -4.65 15.39
C ILE A 451 -6.31 -5.51 14.56
N GLU A 452 -5.53 -6.36 15.23
CA GLU A 452 -4.60 -7.30 14.61
C GLU A 452 -5.06 -8.74 14.87
N LEU A 453 -5.30 -9.50 13.80
CA LEU A 453 -5.72 -10.91 13.84
C LEU A 453 -4.58 -11.77 13.31
N ILE A 454 -3.83 -12.37 14.23
CA ILE A 454 -2.58 -13.06 13.92
C ILE A 454 -2.81 -14.57 13.79
N GLY A 455 -2.66 -15.10 12.58
CA GLY A 455 -2.77 -16.52 12.29
C GLY A 455 -2.99 -16.81 10.81
N SER A 456 -3.50 -18.01 10.51
CA SER A 456 -3.88 -18.39 9.14
C SER A 456 -5.04 -17.50 8.66
N CYS A 457 -4.84 -16.79 7.54
CA CYS A 457 -5.88 -15.91 6.98
C CYS A 457 -7.19 -16.66 6.74
N ASP A 458 -7.11 -17.90 6.26
CA ASP A 458 -8.27 -18.75 5.97
C ASP A 458 -9.06 -19.11 7.24
N ASP A 459 -8.39 -19.31 8.37
CA ASP A 459 -9.05 -19.63 9.64
C ASP A 459 -9.70 -18.37 10.24
N VAL A 460 -9.03 -17.23 10.11
CA VAL A 460 -9.56 -15.93 10.54
C VAL A 460 -10.82 -15.58 9.76
N VAL A 461 -10.80 -15.63 8.42
CA VAL A 461 -12.00 -15.27 7.62
C VAL A 461 -13.15 -16.23 7.81
N ALA A 462 -12.87 -17.51 8.09
CA ALA A 462 -13.90 -18.49 8.43
C ALA A 462 -14.58 -18.14 9.77
N GLU A 463 -13.80 -17.82 10.80
CA GLU A 463 -14.36 -17.43 12.11
C GLU A 463 -15.11 -16.09 12.03
N LEU A 464 -14.58 -15.10 11.30
CA LEU A 464 -15.26 -13.83 11.10
C LEU A 464 -16.60 -14.02 10.36
N SER A 465 -16.62 -14.87 9.34
CA SER A 465 -17.86 -15.22 8.61
C SER A 465 -18.87 -15.89 9.55
N ARG A 466 -18.41 -16.81 10.40
CA ARG A 466 -19.26 -17.53 11.37
C ARG A 466 -19.89 -16.57 12.36
N ARG A 467 -19.10 -15.69 12.98
CA ARG A 467 -19.59 -14.66 13.92
C ARG A 467 -20.47 -13.62 13.25
N ALA A 468 -20.20 -13.32 11.98
CA ALA A 468 -21.04 -12.43 11.18
C ALA A 468 -22.36 -13.07 10.74
N GLU A 469 -22.57 -14.37 10.98
CA GLU A 469 -23.70 -15.15 10.46
C GLU A 469 -23.73 -15.15 8.92
N TRP A 470 -22.55 -15.17 8.29
CA TRP A 470 -22.40 -15.19 6.85
C TRP A 470 -22.02 -16.59 6.36
N GLU A 471 -22.65 -17.02 5.27
CA GLU A 471 -22.39 -18.31 4.65
C GLU A 471 -21.19 -18.22 3.68
N LEU A 472 -20.00 -18.56 4.17
CA LEU A 472 -18.79 -18.74 3.37
C LEU A 472 -18.67 -20.20 2.91
N LYS A 473 -19.00 -20.48 1.65
CA LYS A 473 -18.92 -21.82 1.04
C LYS A 473 -17.57 -22.00 0.38
N HIS A 474 -16.79 -22.97 0.86
CA HIS A 474 -15.51 -23.34 0.24
C HIS A 474 -15.10 -24.76 0.66
N ASP A 475 -14.53 -25.54 -0.25
CA ASP A 475 -14.16 -26.95 0.00
C ASP A 475 -13.11 -27.13 1.11
N MET A 476 -12.29 -26.11 1.34
CA MET A 476 -11.26 -26.08 2.39
C MET A 476 -11.79 -25.65 3.78
N ILE A 477 -13.09 -25.34 3.89
CA ILE A 477 -13.75 -24.97 5.15
C ILE A 477 -14.71 -26.11 5.54
N PRO A 478 -14.61 -26.68 6.76
CA PRO A 478 -15.55 -27.69 7.23
C PRO A 478 -17.02 -27.20 7.20
N GLU A 479 -17.96 -28.12 6.97
CA GLU A 479 -19.39 -27.83 7.06
C GLU A 479 -19.74 -27.25 8.45
N GLY A 480 -20.33 -26.05 8.47
CA GLY A 480 -20.63 -25.31 9.71
C GLY A 480 -19.57 -24.28 10.13
N GLN A 481 -18.47 -24.15 9.39
CA GLN A 481 -17.38 -23.20 9.67
C GLN A 481 -16.72 -23.40 11.06
N GLU A 482 -16.94 -24.55 11.70
CA GLU A 482 -16.31 -24.92 12.96
C GLU A 482 -14.86 -25.36 12.71
N LYS A 483 -13.96 -24.38 12.52
CA LYS A 483 -12.55 -24.60 12.85
C LYS A 483 -12.36 -24.16 14.29
N VAL A 484 -12.03 -25.10 15.19
CA VAL A 484 -11.70 -24.79 16.58
C VAL A 484 -10.28 -24.23 16.64
N ALA A 485 -10.07 -23.05 16.04
CA ALA A 485 -8.87 -22.28 16.34
C ALA A 485 -9.01 -21.81 17.79
N LYS A 486 -8.01 -22.07 18.65
CA LYS A 486 -7.98 -21.42 19.96
C LYS A 486 -7.70 -19.95 19.70
N ILE A 487 -8.62 -19.09 20.09
CA ILE A 487 -8.48 -17.65 19.96
C ILE A 487 -8.13 -17.11 21.33
N ARG A 488 -6.97 -16.45 21.45
CA ARG A 488 -6.55 -15.78 22.68
C ARG A 488 -6.13 -14.34 22.37
N LEU A 489 -6.40 -13.43 23.30
CA LEU A 489 -5.79 -12.10 23.28
C LEU A 489 -4.32 -12.25 23.68
N GLU A 490 -3.40 -11.59 22.96
CA GLU A 490 -1.99 -11.60 23.31
C GLU A 490 -1.75 -10.87 24.64
N GLU A 491 -0.88 -11.42 25.49
CA GLU A 491 -0.51 -10.77 26.75
C GLU A 491 0.16 -9.42 26.49
N GLY A 492 -0.34 -8.37 27.14
CA GLY A 492 0.17 -7.01 26.98
C GLY A 492 -0.39 -6.23 25.78
N SER A 493 -1.22 -6.86 24.93
CA SER A 493 -1.92 -6.17 23.84
C SER A 493 -3.41 -6.00 24.14
N ALA A 494 -3.97 -4.83 23.81
CA ALA A 494 -5.40 -4.58 23.93
C ALA A 494 -6.21 -5.08 22.71
N SER A 495 -5.56 -5.26 21.56
CA SER A 495 -6.25 -5.44 20.27
C SER A 495 -5.61 -6.49 19.34
N ARG A 496 -4.61 -7.24 19.83
CA ARG A 496 -3.97 -8.32 19.07
C ARG A 496 -4.51 -9.68 19.49
N TRP A 497 -5.15 -10.37 18.56
CA TRP A 497 -5.77 -11.68 18.76
C TRP A 497 -4.99 -12.75 18.01
N ILE A 498 -4.57 -13.80 18.72
CA ILE A 498 -3.81 -14.92 18.16
C ILE A 498 -4.77 -16.08 17.84
N PHE A 499 -4.68 -16.59 16.61
CA PHE A 499 -5.41 -17.74 16.09
C PHE A 499 -4.44 -18.91 15.89
N GLY A 500 -4.64 -20.01 16.63
CA GLY A 500 -3.83 -21.22 16.45
C GLY A 500 -4.18 -22.38 17.39
N GLU A 501 -3.51 -23.52 17.21
CA GLU A 501 -3.48 -24.59 18.20
C GLU A 501 -2.48 -24.21 19.30
N GLY A 502 -2.84 -24.43 20.56
CA GLY A 502 -2.04 -23.99 21.71
C GLY A 502 -0.59 -24.49 21.65
N GLU A 503 0.34 -23.67 22.16
CA GLU A 503 1.74 -24.04 22.36
C GLU A 503 1.83 -25.47 22.91
N LYS A 504 2.63 -26.32 22.26
CA LYS A 504 3.20 -27.47 22.94
C LYS A 504 4.04 -26.89 24.08
N GLY A 505 3.46 -26.93 25.27
CA GLY A 505 4.18 -26.61 26.49
C GLY A 505 5.46 -27.41 26.55
N GLU A 506 6.50 -26.74 26.98
CA GLU A 506 7.71 -27.33 27.51
C GLU A 506 7.34 -28.38 28.57
N GLU A 507 7.45 -29.65 28.21
CA GLU A 507 7.57 -30.79 29.11
C GLU A 507 8.71 -31.64 28.52
N GLY A 508 9.85 -31.87 29.14
CA GLY A 508 10.46 -31.43 30.38
C GLY A 508 11.85 -32.06 30.37
N GLU A 509 12.86 -31.33 30.80
CA GLU A 509 14.16 -31.91 31.12
C GLU A 509 14.02 -32.85 32.34
N GLY A 510 14.59 -34.06 32.23
CA GLY A 510 14.62 -35.09 33.26
C GLY A 510 14.17 -36.43 32.67
N GLU A 511 14.95 -37.51 32.62
CA GLU A 511 16.06 -37.93 33.46
C GLU A 511 17.06 -38.71 32.59
N GLY A 512 18.35 -38.42 32.75
CA GLY A 512 19.41 -39.26 32.21
C GLY A 512 19.52 -40.53 33.06
N GLU A 513 19.09 -41.66 32.51
CA GLU A 513 19.44 -42.97 33.04
C GLU A 513 20.90 -43.30 32.70
N SER A 514 21.62 -43.63 33.76
CA SER A 514 22.92 -44.29 33.78
C SER A 514 22.93 -45.62 33.04
N GLU A 515 23.90 -45.81 32.14
CA GLU A 515 24.88 -46.92 32.16
C GLU A 515 25.99 -46.72 31.10
#